data_AF-A0A3D1EPG4-F1
#
_entry.id   AF-A0A3D1EPG4-F1
#
_cell.length_a   1.000
_cell.length_b   1.000
_cell.length_c   1.000
_cell.angle_alpha   90.00
_cell.angle_beta   90.00
_cell.angle_gamma   90.00
#
_symmetry.space_group_name_H-M   'P 1'
#
loop_
_entity.id
_entity.type
_entity.pdbx_description
1 polymer ?
#
loop_
_entity_poly.entity_id
_entity_poly.type
_entity_poly.pdbx_seq_one_letter_code
_entity_poly.pdbx_strand_id
1 'polypeptide(L)'
;MHAALLVVGGIPGNPGIPAHFNEPAQPPAGTVLDIAMHHDGRVHRLQELIVDDRTGQRLQGDFVFGGSKIVEWKGEPRYLADDEGSVVGLVTFGDEVIGYSEPRSASIDHARAVFRPNGTLLPAPGTEVVLCFTVCHEGEG
;
A
#
# COMPACT_ATOMS: atom_id res chain seq x y z
N MET A 1 5.01 11.33 6.08
CA MET A 1 3.72 10.76 5.62
C MET A 1 2.89 10.19 6.77
N HIS A 2 3.39 9.24 7.58
CA HIS A 2 2.65 8.67 8.72
C HIS A 2 1.99 9.74 9.60
N ALA A 3 2.77 10.73 10.06
CA ALA A 3 2.25 11.84 10.86
C ALA A 3 1.16 12.66 10.16
N ALA A 4 1.23 12.82 8.83
CA ALA A 4 0.21 13.54 8.08
C ALA A 4 -1.12 12.78 8.06
N LEU A 5 -1.08 11.45 7.90
CA LEU A 5 -2.27 10.59 7.95
C LEU A 5 -2.93 10.64 9.33
N LEU A 6 -2.16 10.67 10.41
CA LEU A 6 -2.68 10.89 11.77
C LEU A 6 -3.40 12.24 11.89
N VAL A 7 -2.80 13.32 11.37
CA VAL A 7 -3.38 14.67 11.43
C VAL A 7 -4.72 14.76 10.70
N VAL A 8 -4.89 14.04 9.59
CA VAL A 8 -6.16 14.00 8.85
C VAL A 8 -7.14 12.94 9.34
N GLY A 9 -6.91 12.37 10.54
CA GLY A 9 -7.85 11.47 11.22
C GLY A 9 -7.66 9.98 10.94
N GLY A 10 -6.61 9.59 10.23
CA GLY A 10 -6.28 8.18 10.01
C GLY A 10 -5.79 7.50 11.29
N ILE A 11 -6.22 6.26 11.50
CA ILE A 11 -5.80 5.42 12.63
C ILE A 11 -4.97 4.26 12.07
N PRO A 12 -3.68 4.14 12.45
CA PRO A 12 -2.88 3.01 12.03
C PRO A 12 -3.38 1.75 12.74
N GLY A 13 -3.55 0.66 12.00
CA GLY A 13 -3.79 -0.65 12.60
C GLY A 13 -2.47 -1.39 12.75
N ASN A 14 -2.24 -2.35 11.85
CA ASN A 14 -0.98 -3.07 11.76
C ASN A 14 -0.59 -3.32 10.30
N PRO A 15 0.72 -3.34 9.99
CA PRO A 15 1.20 -3.89 8.73
C PRO A 15 0.72 -5.34 8.57
N GLY A 16 0.70 -5.83 7.33
CA GLY A 16 0.41 -7.24 7.10
C GLY A 16 1.49 -8.14 7.68
N ILE A 17 1.20 -9.44 7.78
CA ILE A 17 2.20 -10.43 8.23
C ILE A 17 2.59 -11.27 7.02
N PRO A 18 3.88 -11.30 6.63
CA PRO A 18 4.34 -12.14 5.53
C PRO A 18 4.01 -13.62 5.79
N ALA A 19 3.88 -14.39 4.71
CA ALA A 19 3.71 -15.83 4.84
C ALA A 19 4.97 -16.48 5.46
N HIS A 20 4.76 -17.43 6.35
CA HIS A 20 5.78 -18.30 6.92
C HIS A 20 5.50 -19.76 6.58
N PHE A 21 6.45 -20.67 6.83
CA PHE A 21 6.39 -22.07 6.37
C PHE A 21 5.08 -22.80 6.72
N ASN A 22 4.43 -22.46 7.83
CA ASN A 22 3.17 -23.05 8.29
C ASN A 22 1.99 -22.08 8.36
N GLU A 23 2.18 -20.80 8.01
CA GLU A 23 1.18 -19.76 8.21
C GLU A 23 1.01 -18.90 6.95
N PRO A 24 -0.22 -18.75 6.42
CA PRO A 24 -0.46 -17.88 5.28
C PRO A 24 -0.21 -16.41 5.64
N ALA A 25 0.03 -15.58 4.62
CA ALA A 25 0.14 -14.14 4.83
C ALA A 25 -1.17 -13.58 5.42
N GLN A 26 -1.05 -12.66 6.37
CA GLN A 26 -2.18 -11.97 6.98
C GLN A 26 -2.29 -10.55 6.42
N PRO A 27 -3.51 -10.05 6.17
CA PRO A 27 -3.69 -8.74 5.59
C PRO A 27 -3.27 -7.64 6.58
N PRO A 28 -2.85 -6.47 6.06
CA PRO A 28 -2.75 -5.27 6.88
C PRO A 28 -4.14 -4.87 7.39
N ALA A 29 -4.18 -4.12 8.49
CA ALA A 29 -5.40 -3.55 9.05
C ALA A 29 -5.20 -2.08 9.40
N GLY A 30 -6.27 -1.31 9.41
CA GLY A 30 -6.27 0.11 9.75
C GLY A 30 -7.29 0.88 8.94
N THR A 31 -7.25 2.21 9.03
CA THR A 31 -8.20 3.05 8.28
C THR A 31 -8.02 2.90 6.78
N VAL A 32 -9.13 2.73 6.05
CA VAL A 32 -9.13 2.68 4.58
C VAL A 32 -8.73 4.04 4.01
N LEU A 33 -7.91 4.00 2.96
CA LEU A 33 -7.43 5.16 2.22
C LEU A 33 -7.89 5.08 0.77
N ASP A 34 -8.43 6.18 0.25
CA ASP A 34 -8.49 6.40 -1.19
C ASP A 34 -7.22 7.12 -1.64
N ILE A 35 -6.57 6.57 -2.66
CA ILE A 35 -5.30 7.08 -3.17
C ILE A 35 -5.48 7.40 -4.64
N ALA A 36 -5.22 8.65 -5.02
CA ALA A 36 -5.39 9.13 -6.37
C ALA A 36 -4.11 9.78 -6.91
N MET A 37 -3.81 9.51 -8.18
CA MET A 37 -2.77 10.19 -8.94
C MET A 37 -3.40 11.34 -9.73
N HIS A 38 -2.92 12.55 -9.50
CA HIS A 38 -3.22 13.72 -10.28
C HIS A 38 -2.09 13.97 -11.29
N HIS A 39 -2.44 14.03 -12.57
CA HIS A 39 -1.51 14.30 -13.66
C HIS A 39 -2.26 14.90 -14.86
N ASP A 40 -1.74 16.01 -15.43
CA ASP A 40 -2.32 16.70 -16.59
C ASP A 40 -3.83 16.99 -16.48
N GLY A 41 -4.27 17.41 -15.29
CA GLY A 41 -5.69 17.71 -15.01
C GLY A 41 -6.59 16.47 -14.93
N ARG A 42 -6.02 15.27 -15.01
CA ARG A 42 -6.72 13.99 -14.81
C ARG A 42 -6.46 13.46 -13.42
N VAL A 43 -7.44 12.72 -12.91
CA VAL A 43 -7.38 12.03 -11.63
C VAL A 43 -7.63 10.55 -11.88
N HIS A 44 -6.70 9.71 -11.44
CA HIS A 44 -6.78 8.26 -11.55
C HIS A 44 -6.68 7.65 -10.17
N ARG A 45 -7.59 6.75 -9.81
CA ARG A 45 -7.44 5.98 -8.56
C ARG A 45 -6.25 5.04 -8.71
N LEU A 46 -5.52 4.81 -7.63
CA LEU A 46 -4.33 3.95 -7.66
C LEU A 46 -4.65 2.55 -8.18
N GLN A 47 -5.84 2.02 -7.84
CA GLN A 47 -6.35 0.75 -8.35
C GLN A 47 -6.44 0.70 -9.89
N GLU A 48 -6.71 1.82 -10.55
CA GLU A 48 -6.83 1.87 -12.02
C GLU A 48 -5.48 1.76 -12.72
N LEU A 49 -4.42 2.20 -12.04
CA LEU A 49 -3.05 2.18 -12.54
C LEU A 49 -2.42 0.79 -12.50
N ILE A 50 -3.12 -0.20 -11.94
CA ILE A 50 -2.64 -1.55 -11.71
C ILE A 50 -3.60 -2.54 -12.35
N VAL A 51 -3.07 -3.46 -13.15
CA VAL A 51 -3.82 -4.60 -13.69
C VAL A 51 -3.45 -5.86 -12.92
N ASP A 52 -4.47 -6.62 -12.53
CA ASP A 52 -4.34 -7.94 -11.96
C ASP A 52 -4.46 -9.00 -13.07
N ASP A 53 -3.35 -9.66 -13.38
CA ASP A 53 -3.27 -10.67 -14.44
C ASP A 53 -4.08 -11.94 -14.13
N ARG A 54 -4.52 -12.15 -12.89
CA ARG A 54 -5.39 -13.28 -12.53
C ARG A 54 -6.80 -13.11 -13.09
N THR A 55 -7.31 -11.88 -13.03
CA THR A 55 -8.67 -11.53 -13.44
C THR A 55 -8.71 -10.84 -14.79
N GLY A 56 -7.58 -10.30 -15.24
CA GLY A 56 -7.50 -9.41 -16.40
C GLY A 56 -8.13 -8.04 -16.15
N GLN A 57 -8.49 -7.73 -14.91
CA GLN A 57 -9.17 -6.51 -14.51
C GLN A 57 -8.23 -5.57 -13.74
N ARG A 58 -8.71 -4.35 -13.49
CA ARG A 58 -8.03 -3.41 -12.58
C ARG A 58 -8.04 -3.98 -11.15
N LEU A 59 -7.12 -3.51 -10.31
CA LEU A 59 -7.07 -3.89 -8.90
C LEU A 59 -8.42 -3.60 -8.22
N GLN A 60 -8.91 -4.49 -7.36
CA GLN A 60 -10.27 -4.38 -6.77
C GLN A 60 -10.27 -4.10 -5.26
N GLY A 61 -9.20 -4.46 -4.55
CA GLY A 61 -9.10 -4.24 -3.11
C GLY A 61 -8.78 -2.80 -2.73
N ASP A 62 -8.73 -2.60 -1.42
CA ASP A 62 -8.52 -1.31 -0.79
C ASP A 62 -7.08 -1.14 -0.35
N PHE A 63 -6.72 0.10 -0.04
CA PHE A 63 -5.48 0.42 0.65
C PHE A 63 -5.82 0.81 2.08
N VAL A 64 -5.07 0.31 3.05
CA VAL A 64 -5.29 0.61 4.46
C VAL A 64 -4.04 1.19 5.08
N PHE A 65 -4.23 2.10 6.03
CA PHE A 65 -3.17 2.67 6.84
C PHE A 65 -2.74 1.65 7.89
N GLY A 66 -1.80 0.76 7.52
CA GLY A 66 -1.25 -0.26 8.42
C GLY A 66 -0.36 0.33 9.52
N GLY A 67 0.31 1.45 9.22
CA GLY A 67 1.45 1.92 10.01
C GLY A 67 2.72 1.14 9.66
N SER A 68 3.85 1.45 10.29
CA SER A 68 5.10 0.68 10.16
C SER A 68 5.55 0.20 11.54
N LYS A 69 6.66 -0.53 11.59
CA LYS A 69 7.23 -1.08 12.81
C LYS A 69 8.26 -0.15 13.43
N ILE A 70 8.35 -0.20 14.76
CA ILE A 70 9.52 0.28 15.49
C ILE A 70 10.47 -0.91 15.64
N VAL A 71 11.70 -0.76 15.16
CA VAL A 71 12.76 -1.75 15.32
C VAL A 71 13.91 -1.17 16.14
N GLU A 72 14.60 -2.00 16.89
CA GLU A 72 15.81 -1.58 17.58
C GLU A 72 17.02 -1.74 16.65
N TRP A 73 17.77 -0.67 16.43
CA TRP A 73 18.99 -0.70 15.65
C TRP A 73 20.12 0.01 16.39
N LYS A 74 21.17 -0.75 16.73
CA LYS A 74 22.31 -0.27 17.52
C LYS A 74 21.91 0.34 18.88
N GLY A 75 20.88 -0.21 19.52
CA GLY A 75 20.38 0.25 20.82
C GLY A 75 19.39 1.42 20.76
N GLU A 76 19.05 1.90 19.57
CA GLU A 76 18.11 3.01 19.37
C GLU A 76 16.84 2.54 18.65
N PRO A 77 15.64 2.95 19.10
CA PRO A 77 14.40 2.67 18.38
C PRO A 77 14.34 3.48 17.08
N ARG A 78 13.98 2.82 16.00
CA ARG A 78 13.81 3.40 14.67
C ARG A 78 12.47 3.03 14.07
N TYR A 79 11.83 4.00 13.42
CA TYR A 79 10.63 3.75 12.64
C TYR A 79 11.03 3.26 11.25
N LEU A 80 10.75 2.00 10.95
CA LEU A 80 11.38 1.28 9.84
C LEU A 80 11.10 1.91 8.47
N ALA A 81 9.88 2.43 8.28
CA ALA A 81 9.53 3.11 7.03
C ALA A 81 10.30 4.41 6.76
N ASP A 82 10.94 5.03 7.77
CA ASP A 82 11.80 6.20 7.53
C ASP A 82 13.12 5.80 6.85
N ASP A 83 13.57 4.55 7.04
CA ASP A 83 14.82 4.02 6.47
C ASP A 83 14.58 3.25 5.14
N GLU A 84 13.43 2.59 4.97
CA GLU A 84 13.16 1.71 3.79
C GLU A 84 12.56 2.43 2.58
N GLY A 85 11.94 3.59 2.76
CA GLY A 85 11.40 4.41 1.66
C GLY A 85 10.19 3.80 0.93
N SER A 86 9.66 2.65 1.39
CA SER A 86 8.42 2.07 0.87
C SER A 86 7.20 2.74 1.49
N VAL A 87 6.25 3.15 0.64
CA VAL A 87 5.10 3.97 1.02
C VAL A 87 3.79 3.20 0.87
N VAL A 88 3.55 2.60 -0.31
CA VAL A 88 2.37 1.78 -0.59
C VAL A 88 2.82 0.39 -1.06
N GLY A 89 2.52 -0.65 -0.27
CA GLY A 89 2.82 -2.04 -0.59
C GLY A 89 1.64 -2.75 -1.26
N LEU A 90 1.87 -3.36 -2.43
CA LEU A 90 0.91 -4.26 -3.10
C LEU A 90 1.04 -5.72 -2.66
N VAL A 91 2.19 -6.05 -2.07
CA VAL A 91 2.49 -7.36 -1.48
C VAL A 91 2.89 -7.13 -0.03
N THR A 92 2.74 -8.16 0.79
CA THR A 92 2.89 -8.08 2.23
C THR A 92 4.34 -8.33 2.64
N PHE A 93 5.09 -7.26 2.94
CA PHE A 93 6.44 -7.31 3.54
C PHE A 93 6.39 -7.18 5.07
N GLY A 94 5.32 -6.57 5.58
CA GLY A 94 5.07 -6.40 7.01
C GLY A 94 5.76 -5.22 7.67
N ASP A 95 6.24 -4.27 6.87
CA ASP A 95 6.78 -2.96 7.27
C ASP A 95 6.04 -1.80 6.57
N GLU A 96 5.18 -2.10 5.59
CA GLU A 96 4.50 -1.11 4.76
C GLU A 96 3.56 -0.18 5.54
N VAL A 97 3.80 1.14 5.40
CA VAL A 97 2.95 2.19 6.02
C VAL A 97 1.50 2.09 5.53
N ILE A 98 1.34 1.87 4.23
CA ILE A 98 0.05 1.65 3.58
C ILE A 98 0.12 0.31 2.87
N GLY A 99 -0.81 -0.58 3.19
CA GLY A 99 -0.84 -1.92 2.60
C GLY A 99 -2.11 -2.17 1.79
N TYR A 100 -1.99 -2.97 0.74
CA TYR A 100 -3.14 -3.50 0.00
C TYR A 100 -3.90 -4.53 0.86
N SER A 101 -5.23 -4.42 0.89
CA SER A 101 -6.08 -5.17 1.83
C SER A 101 -6.18 -6.67 1.52
N GLU A 102 -5.86 -7.10 0.29
CA GLU A 102 -5.72 -8.52 -0.01
C GLU A 102 -4.28 -9.00 0.29
N PRO A 103 -4.10 -9.94 1.23
CA PRO A 103 -2.78 -10.40 1.59
C PRO A 103 -2.14 -11.18 0.44
N ARG A 104 -0.90 -10.82 0.11
CA ARG A 104 -0.12 -11.52 -0.91
C ARG A 104 1.31 -11.69 -0.46
N SER A 105 1.82 -12.91 -0.55
CA SER A 105 3.23 -13.18 -0.29
C SER A 105 4.10 -12.43 -1.30
N ALA A 106 5.12 -11.73 -0.80
CA ALA A 106 6.16 -11.11 -1.62
C ALA A 106 7.18 -12.12 -2.18
N SER A 107 7.14 -13.39 -1.75
CA SER A 107 8.09 -14.41 -2.21
C SER A 107 7.76 -14.88 -3.62
N ILE A 108 8.72 -14.69 -4.55
CA ILE A 108 8.63 -15.17 -5.94
C ILE A 108 8.57 -16.71 -5.99
N ASP A 109 9.22 -17.39 -5.04
CA ASP A 109 9.19 -18.85 -4.92
C ASP A 109 7.82 -19.38 -4.46
N HIS A 110 6.98 -18.51 -3.89
CA HIS A 110 5.66 -18.86 -3.35
C HIS A 110 4.49 -18.17 -4.09
N ALA A 111 4.75 -17.15 -4.91
CA ALA A 111 3.74 -16.45 -5.69
C ALA A 111 4.33 -15.81 -6.96
N ARG A 112 3.70 -16.06 -8.11
CA ARG A 112 4.00 -15.35 -9.37
C ARG A 112 3.70 -13.85 -9.21
N ALA A 113 4.49 -12.98 -9.83
CA ALA A 113 4.12 -11.57 -9.99
C ALA A 113 2.83 -11.48 -10.83
N VAL A 114 1.73 -11.07 -10.20
CA VAL A 114 0.39 -11.00 -10.82
C VAL A 114 -0.10 -9.57 -11.01
N PHE A 115 0.58 -8.59 -10.43
CA PHE A 115 0.25 -7.19 -10.59
C PHE A 115 1.20 -6.55 -11.59
N ARG A 116 0.64 -5.88 -12.58
CA ARG A 116 1.42 -5.15 -13.59
C ARG A 116 0.94 -3.72 -13.73
N PRO A 117 1.82 -2.80 -14.14
CA PRO A 117 1.43 -1.43 -14.42
C PRO A 117 0.42 -1.37 -15.58
N ASN A 118 -0.58 -0.50 -15.47
CA ASN A 118 -1.49 -0.17 -16.55
C ASN A 118 -0.84 0.88 -17.46
N GLY A 119 -0.08 0.41 -18.46
CA GLY A 119 0.67 1.28 -19.39
C GLY A 119 -0.19 2.23 -20.25
N THR A 120 -1.52 2.10 -20.23
CA THR A 120 -2.42 3.05 -20.90
C THR A 120 -2.74 4.28 -20.04
N LEU A 121 -2.63 4.16 -18.71
CA LEU A 121 -2.95 5.23 -17.76
C LEU A 121 -1.73 5.82 -17.09
N LEU A 122 -0.65 5.05 -16.99
CA LEU A 122 0.59 5.54 -16.40
C LEU A 122 1.30 6.51 -17.34
N PRO A 123 1.78 7.65 -16.83
CA PRO A 123 2.61 8.55 -17.62
C PRO A 123 3.98 7.91 -17.89
N ALA A 124 4.74 8.54 -18.79
CA ALA A 124 6.10 8.09 -19.11
C ALA A 124 7.00 8.13 -17.86
N PRO A 125 7.95 7.20 -17.71
CA PRO A 125 8.94 7.26 -16.63
C PRO A 125 9.66 8.62 -16.59
N GLY A 126 9.84 9.15 -15.38
CA GLY A 126 10.41 10.49 -15.14
C GLY A 126 9.39 11.63 -15.15
N THR A 127 8.12 11.35 -15.42
CA THR A 127 7.05 12.35 -15.30
C THR A 127 6.72 12.63 -13.84
N GLU A 128 6.64 13.91 -13.48
CA GLU A 128 6.19 14.33 -12.16
C GLU A 128 4.65 14.17 -12.04
N VAL A 129 4.23 13.56 -10.92
CA VAL A 129 2.81 13.35 -10.59
C VAL A 129 2.57 13.72 -9.13
N VAL A 130 1.32 14.02 -8.79
CA VAL A 130 0.92 14.24 -7.40
C VAL A 130 0.08 13.06 -6.93
N LEU A 131 0.47 12.43 -5.82
CA LEU A 131 -0.35 11.44 -5.13
C LEU A 131 -1.11 12.10 -3.98
N CYS A 132 -2.42 11.96 -4.00
CA CYS A 132 -3.33 12.43 -2.96
C CYS A 132 -3.82 11.24 -2.14
N PHE A 133 -3.75 11.34 -0.82
CA PHE A 133 -4.19 10.31 0.12
C PHE A 133 -5.35 10.85 0.94
N THR A 134 -6.50 10.18 0.87
CA THR A 134 -7.74 10.60 1.54
C THR A 134 -8.14 9.54 2.56
N VAL A 135 -8.37 9.95 3.81
CA VAL A 135 -8.87 9.07 4.87
C VAL A 135 -10.36 8.84 4.70
N CYS A 136 -10.74 7.60 4.43
CA CYS A 136 -12.15 7.19 4.37
C CYS A 136 -12.66 6.97 5.80
N HIS A 137 -13.67 7.74 6.20
CA HIS A 137 -14.32 7.56 7.50
C HIS A 137 -15.46 6.55 7.34
N GLU A 138 -15.51 5.51 8.18
CA GLU A 138 -16.69 4.65 8.26
C GLU A 138 -17.85 5.45 8.86
N GLY A 139 -18.72 6.00 8.01
CA GLY A 139 -19.86 6.77 8.45
C GLY A 139 -20.41 7.74 7.41
N GLU A 140 -20.85 7.23 6.26
CA GLU A 140 -21.94 7.80 5.45
C GLU A 140 -22.48 6.68 4.55
N GLY A 141 -23.39 5.90 5.11
CA GLY A 141 -24.24 4.91 4.45
C GLY A 141 -25.62 4.94 5.08
#